data_AF-A0A377XGH4-F1
#
_entry.id   AF-A0A377XGH4-F1
#
_cell.length_a   1.000
_cell.length_b   1.000
_cell.length_c   1.000
_cell.angle_alpha   90.00
_cell.angle_beta   90.00
_cell.angle_gamma   90.00
#
_symmetry.space_group_name_H-M   'P 1'
#
loop_
_entity.id
_entity.type
_entity.pdbx_description
1 polymer ?
#
loop_
_entity_poly.entity_id
_entity_poly.type
_entity_poly.pdbx_seq_one_letter_code
_entity_poly.pdbx_strand_id
1 'polypeptide(L)' 'MPLTCAAALGLLPPGVRQTAGRVLLDGIPVHGEQLRGATIATIMQNPRSAFNPLHTMAAHARETCRAAGRENE' A
#
# COMPACT_ATOMS: atom_id res chain seq x y z
N MET A 1 -7.22 6.24 2.25
CA MET A 1 -7.32 4.81 1.88
C MET A 1 -8.56 4.21 2.56
N PRO A 2 -9.39 3.39 1.89
CA PRO A 2 -10.53 2.71 2.53
C PRO A 2 -10.07 1.78 3.67
N LEU A 3 -10.85 1.69 4.75
CA LEU A 3 -10.48 0.91 5.94
C LEU A 3 -10.32 -0.59 5.63
N THR A 4 -11.11 -1.14 4.71
CA THR A 4 -11.00 -2.53 4.27
C THR A 4 -9.68 -2.80 3.57
N CYS A 5 -9.23 -1.90 2.68
CA CYS A 5 -7.92 -2.02 2.05
C CYS A 5 -6.80 -1.87 3.09
N ALA A 6 -6.95 -0.94 4.05
CA ALA A 6 -5.98 -0.75 5.12
C ALA A 6 -5.87 -1.99 6.01
N ALA A 7 -6.98 -2.63 6.36
CA ALA A 7 -7.00 -3.91 7.07
C ALA A 7 -6.34 -5.02 6.25
N ALA A 8 -6.72 -5.16 4.97
CA ALA A 8 -6.16 -6.18 4.08
C ALA A 8 -4.64 -6.06 3.90
N LEU A 9 -4.12 -4.83 3.91
CA LEU A 9 -2.70 -4.55 3.80
C LEU A 9 -2.01 -4.36 5.15
N GLY A 10 -2.64 -4.60 6.31
CA GLY A 10 -1.97 -4.44 7.62
C GLY A 10 -1.48 -3.00 7.89
N LEU A 11 -2.23 -2.00 7.40
CA LEU A 11 -1.98 -0.56 7.51
C LEU A 11 -3.07 0.15 8.34
N LEU A 12 -3.67 -0.55 9.30
CA LEU A 12 -4.67 0.07 10.17
C LEU A 12 -4.06 1.22 10.98
N PRO A 13 -4.77 2.34 11.13
CA PRO A 13 -4.29 3.46 11.92
C PRO A 13 -4.24 3.08 13.42
N PRO A 14 -3.42 3.79 14.23
CA PRO A 14 -3.40 3.60 15.67
C PRO A 14 -4.80 3.68 16.29
N GLY A 15 -5.08 2.82 17.27
CA GLY A 15 -6.39 2.73 17.93
C GLY A 15 -7.43 1.89 17.17
N VAL A 16 -7.12 1.39 15.97
CA VAL A 16 -8.00 0.48 15.22
C VAL A 16 -7.36 -0.88 15.10
N ARG A 17 -8.10 -1.93 15.46
CA ARG A 17 -7.63 -3.32 15.39
C ARG A 17 -8.63 -4.18 14.63
N GLN A 18 -8.13 -4.99 13.70
CA GLN A 18 -8.91 -6.07 13.11
C GLN A 18 -9.11 -7.17 14.17
N THR A 19 -10.37 -7.51 14.46
CA THR A 19 -10.72 -8.55 15.44
C THR A 19 -11.01 -9.91 14.81
N ALA A 20 -11.39 -9.92 13.54
CA ALA A 20 -11.74 -11.13 12.79
C ALA A 20 -11.57 -10.93 11.27
N GLY A 21 -11.70 -12.03 10.53
CA GLY A 21 -11.59 -12.07 9.07
C GLY A 21 -10.20 -12.51 8.60
N ARG A 22 -10.11 -12.88 7.32
CA ARG A 22 -8.85 -13.25 6.66
C ARG A 22 -8.88 -12.79 5.21
N VAL A 23 -7.71 -12.52 4.65
CA VAL A 23 -7.55 -12.28 3.21
C VAL A 23 -6.99 -13.56 2.59
N LEU A 24 -7.51 -13.91 1.42
CA LEU A 24 -6.97 -14.98 0.61
C LEU A 24 -6.46 -14.39 -0.70
N LEU A 25 -5.28 -14.82 -1.13
CA LEU A 25 -4.76 -14.59 -2.47
C LEU A 25 -4.68 -15.95 -3.16
N ASP A 26 -5.39 -16.10 -4.28
CA ASP A 26 -5.48 -17.37 -5.02
C ASP A 26 -5.88 -18.57 -4.14
N GLY A 27 -6.79 -18.32 -3.18
CA GLY A 27 -7.27 -19.34 -2.24
C GLY A 27 -6.32 -19.62 -1.06
N ILE A 28 -5.16 -18.99 -1.00
CA ILE A 28 -4.16 -19.16 0.06
C ILE A 28 -4.31 -18.00 1.07
N PRO A 29 -4.42 -18.28 2.39
CA PRO A 29 -4.42 -17.24 3.41
C PRO A 29 -3.13 -16.41 3.39
N VAL A 30 -3.27 -15.10 3.43
CA VAL A 30 -2.17 -14.13 3.39
C VAL A 30 -2.33 -13.05 4.47
N HIS A 31 -1.20 -12.53 4.92
CA HIS A 31 -1.12 -11.38 5.81
C HIS A 31 -0.67 -10.13 5.06
N GLY A 32 -1.15 -8.96 5.49
CA GLY A 32 -0.92 -7.71 4.77
C GLY A 32 0.55 -7.33 4.60
N GLU A 33 1.42 -7.73 5.54
CA GLU A 33 2.88 -7.60 5.46
C GLU A 33 3.47 -8.31 4.24
N GLN A 34 2.87 -9.43 3.81
CA GLN A 34 3.35 -10.24 2.68
C GLN A 34 2.91 -9.69 1.32
N LEU A 35 1.92 -8.79 1.31
CA LEU A 35 1.28 -8.29 0.08
C LEU A 35 1.87 -6.96 -0.40
N ARG A 36 2.34 -6.13 0.54
CA ARG A 36 2.77 -4.74 0.28
C ARG A 36 4.07 -4.71 -0.53
N GLY A 37 4.13 -3.83 -1.52
CA GLY A 37 5.39 -3.43 -2.19
C GLY A 37 5.92 -4.37 -3.28
N ALA A 38 5.27 -5.51 -3.52
CA ALA A 38 5.64 -6.43 -4.59
C ALA A 38 4.42 -7.07 -5.27
N THR A 39 3.45 -7.53 -4.49
CA THR A 39 2.33 -8.35 -5.00
C THR A 39 1.07 -7.53 -5.25
N ILE A 40 0.75 -6.60 -4.35
CA ILE A 40 -0.46 -5.78 -4.42
C ILE A 40 -0.11 -4.30 -4.23
N ALA A 41 -0.71 -3.46 -5.08
CA ALA A 41 -0.69 -2.01 -4.95
C ALA A 41 -2.12 -1.48 -4.75
N THR A 42 -2.26 -0.37 -4.03
CA THR A 42 -3.54 0.33 -3.86
C THR A 42 -3.49 1.68 -4.54
N ILE A 43 -4.42 1.93 -5.45
CA ILE A 43 -4.60 3.25 -6.07
C ILE A 43 -5.79 3.95 -5.43
N MET A 44 -5.58 5.19 -5.00
CA MET A 44 -6.66 6.00 -4.42
C MET A 44 -7.66 6.44 -5.49
N GLN A 45 -8.93 6.59 -5.11
CA GLN A 45 -10.01 7.02 -6.02
C GLN A 45 -9.73 8.39 -6.68
N ASN A 46 -9.12 9.31 -5.93
CA ASN A 46 -8.55 10.55 -6.47
C ASN A 46 -7.03 10.48 -6.35
N PRO A 47 -6.33 9.80 -7.28
CA PRO A 47 -4.89 9.61 -7.16
C PRO A 47 -4.11 10.92 -7.39
N ARG A 48 -4.73 11.89 -8.09
CA ARG A 48 -4.08 13.14 -8.47
C ARG A 48 -3.71 13.99 -7.26
N SER A 49 -4.45 13.88 -6.15
CA SER A 49 -4.16 14.60 -4.90
C SER A 49 -2.90 14.12 -4.19
N ALA A 50 -2.37 12.93 -4.54
CA ALA A 50 -1.13 12.42 -3.96
C ALA A 50 0.14 13.01 -4.61
N PHE A 51 0.01 13.64 -5.79
CA PHE A 51 1.16 14.24 -6.48
C PHE A 51 1.37 15.68 -6.05
N ASN A 52 2.57 15.95 -5.54
CA ASN A 52 3.04 17.33 -5.35
C ASN A 52 3.42 17.91 -6.73
N PRO A 53 2.78 19.00 -7.19
CA PRO A 53 3.03 19.60 -8.50
C PRO A 53 4.41 20.23 -8.64
N LEU A 54 5.14 20.43 -7.53
CA LEU A 54 6.53 20.92 -7.55
C LEU A 54 7.55 19.82 -7.88
N HIS A 55 7.12 18.58 -8.00
CA HIS A 55 7.98 17.43 -8.28
C HIS A 55 7.59 16.75 -9.59
N THR A 56 8.60 16.25 -10.30
CA THR A 56 8.39 15.47 -11.52
C THR A 56 7.84 14.08 -11.20
N MET A 57 7.23 13.43 -12.20
CA MET A 57 6.79 12.04 -12.05
C MET A 57 7.95 11.08 -11.73
N ALA A 58 9.14 11.36 -12.28
CA ALA A 58 10.35 10.58 -11.96
C ALA A 58 10.75 10.72 -10.49
N ALA A 59 10.58 11.90 -9.88
CA ALA A 59 10.85 12.10 -8.46
C ALA A 59 9.87 11.31 -7.57
N HIS A 60 8.57 11.34 -7.89
CA HIS A 60 7.54 10.54 -7.20
C HIS A 60 7.78 9.03 -7.34
N ALA A 61 8.23 8.57 -8.51
CA ALA A 61 8.59 7.17 -8.73
C ALA A 61 9.80 6.76 -7.88
N ARG A 62 10.87 7.57 -7.86
CA ARG A 62 12.05 7.32 -7.03
C ARG A 62 11.73 7.31 -5.53
N GLU A 63 10.87 8.21 -5.08
CA GLU A 63 10.39 8.23 -3.69
C GLU A 63 9.67 6.94 -3.33
N THR A 64 8.79 6.47 -4.21
CA THR A 64 8.09 5.19 -4.04
C THR A 64 9.06 4.01 -3.98
N CYS A 65 10.05 3.96 -4.89
CA CYS A 65 11.09 2.92 -4.87
C CYS A 65 11.90 2.94 -3.58
N ARG A 66 12.30 4.12 -3.09
CA ARG A 66 13.03 4.27 -1.82
C ARG A 66 12.18 3.80 -0.64
N ALA A 67 10.91 4.19 -0.57
CA ALA A 67 10.00 3.75 0.48
C ALA A 67 9.78 2.22 0.47
N ALA A 68 9.90 1.59 -0.70
CA ALA A 68 9.85 0.14 -0.86
C ALA A 68 11.21 -0.56 -0.67
N GLY A 69 12.30 0.17 -0.42
CA GLY A 69 13.66 -0.38 -0.31
C GLY A 69 14.27 -0.85 -1.64
N ARG A 70 13.77 -0.36 -2.78
CA ARG A 70 14.15 -0.76 -4.17
C ARG A 70 14.83 0.36 -4.95
N GLU A 71 15.65 1.18 -4.31
CA GLU A 71 16.24 2.36 -4.97
C GLU A 71 17.42 2.05 -5.92
N ASN A 72 17.98 0.83 -5.86
CA ASN A 72 19.16 0.41 -6.61
C ASN A 72 18.91 -0.77 -7.57
N GLU A 73 17.65 -1.07 -7.88
CA GLU A 73 17.23 -2.15 -8.79
C GLU A 73 16.94 -1.60 -10.20
#